data_AF-A0A9J7BVW6-F1
#
_entry.id   AF-A0A9J7BVW6-F1
#
_cell.length_a   1.000
_cell.length_b   1.000
_cell.length_c   1.000
_cell.angle_alpha   90.00
_cell.angle_beta   90.00
_cell.angle_gamma   90.00
#
_symmetry.space_group_name_H-M   'P 1'
#
loop_
_entity.id
_entity.type
_entity.pdbx_description
1 polymer ?
#
loop_
_entity_poly.entity_id
_entity_poly.type
_entity_poly.pdbx_seq_one_letter_code
_entity_poly.pdbx_strand_id
1 'polypeptide(L)'
;MRRDLFLAIAGFVILMGCGGTGNPPTNDTATPKWKAPYRLALTDQTRETSKTGVTLPAIGYTVATKDWERRAALVVRFDASGAMKPQPGGDRLIMAPVDIPGSGGNFPSEYMTSADKQLAKMFADRCMNGTVKINLAIVRSSIRPNAEDAEINSKLLSDWLPAEVVFKNPHPKC
;
A
#
# COMPACT_ATOMS: atom_id res chain seq x y z
N MET A 1 -31.76 -53.29 -28.33
CA MET A 1 -31.39 -53.63 -29.72
C MET A 1 -30.86 -52.38 -30.39
N ARG A 2 -29.64 -52.46 -30.94
CA ARG A 2 -29.09 -51.79 -32.14
C ARG A 2 -29.13 -50.23 -32.20
N ARG A 3 -27.98 -49.54 -32.16
CA ARG A 3 -27.05 -49.20 -33.31
C ARG A 3 -27.63 -48.03 -34.14
N ASP A 4 -26.93 -46.94 -34.49
CA ASP A 4 -25.53 -46.77 -34.89
C ASP A 4 -24.96 -45.35 -34.65
N LEU A 5 -23.62 -45.34 -34.60
CA LEU A 5 -22.59 -44.31 -34.55
C LEU A 5 -22.22 -43.82 -35.98
N PHE A 6 -21.88 -42.54 -36.20
CA PHE A 6 -20.82 -42.03 -37.13
C PHE A 6 -20.65 -40.51 -36.83
N LEU A 7 -19.60 -39.98 -36.18
CA LEU A 7 -18.16 -39.97 -36.46
C LEU A 7 -17.80 -39.27 -37.79
N ALA A 8 -17.53 -37.97 -37.74
CA ALA A 8 -16.87 -37.23 -38.82
C ALA A 8 -15.53 -36.67 -38.30
N ILE A 9 -14.48 -37.44 -38.58
CA ILE A 9 -13.07 -37.08 -38.43
C ILE A 9 -12.67 -36.31 -39.68
N ALA A 10 -12.31 -35.04 -39.54
CA ALA A 10 -11.43 -34.33 -40.46
C ALA A 10 -10.28 -33.84 -39.57
N GLY A 11 -9.09 -34.40 -39.61
CA GLY A 11 -8.23 -34.55 -40.77
C GLY A 11 -6.88 -34.02 -40.31
N PHE A 12 -6.19 -34.83 -39.49
CA PHE A 12 -4.96 -34.49 -38.81
C PHE A 12 -3.81 -34.52 -39.84
N VAL A 13 -3.37 -33.35 -40.30
CA VAL A 13 -2.14 -33.21 -41.08
C VAL A 13 -1.00 -32.99 -40.09
N ILE A 14 -0.30 -34.07 -39.72
CA ILE A 14 1.02 -33.98 -39.09
C ILE A 14 2.04 -33.94 -40.22
N LEU A 15 2.60 -32.78 -40.48
CA LEU A 15 3.92 -32.68 -41.08
C LEU A 15 4.93 -32.63 -39.94
N MET A 16 5.87 -33.59 -39.98
CA MET A 16 6.97 -33.74 -39.06
C MET A 16 7.87 -32.50 -39.05
N GLY A 17 8.49 -32.27 -37.89
CA GLY A 17 9.20 -31.05 -37.54
C GLY A 17 10.52 -30.79 -38.26
N CYS A 18 10.93 -29.53 -38.23
CA CYS A 18 12.25 -29.04 -37.80
C CYS A 18 12.38 -27.57 -38.20
N GLY A 19 12.78 -26.72 -37.24
CA GLY A 19 13.14 -25.33 -37.51
C GLY A 19 12.78 -24.44 -36.34
N GLY A 20 13.67 -24.36 -35.35
CA GLY A 20 13.52 -23.43 -34.25
C GLY A 20 13.63 -21.98 -34.72
N THR A 21 12.76 -21.13 -34.19
CA THR A 21 13.05 -19.72 -33.87
C THR A 21 12.01 -19.28 -32.86
N GLY A 22 12.49 -18.73 -31.74
CA GLY A 22 11.69 -18.45 -30.55
C GLY A 22 10.58 -17.44 -30.79
N ASN A 23 9.39 -17.78 -30.27
CA ASN A 23 8.37 -16.79 -29.95
C ASN A 23 8.65 -16.27 -28.53
N PRO A 24 8.72 -14.95 -28.30
CA PRO A 24 8.74 -14.42 -26.95
C PRO A 24 7.42 -14.79 -26.26
N PRO A 25 7.42 -15.08 -24.94
CA PRO A 25 6.19 -15.27 -24.21
C PRO A 25 5.37 -13.98 -24.32
N THR A 26 4.16 -14.10 -24.87
CA THR A 26 3.13 -13.07 -24.80
C THR A 26 2.86 -12.80 -23.33
N ASN A 27 3.48 -11.74 -22.82
CA ASN A 27 3.19 -11.14 -21.53
C ASN A 27 1.79 -10.51 -21.58
N ASP A 28 0.75 -11.33 -21.64
CA ASP A 28 -0.59 -10.92 -21.22
C ASP A 28 -0.67 -10.99 -19.69
N THR A 29 0.15 -10.15 -19.04
CA THR A 29 -0.22 -9.65 -17.72
C THR A 29 -1.17 -8.51 -18.01
N ALA A 30 -2.47 -8.80 -18.02
CA ALA A 30 -3.50 -7.76 -18.07
C ALA A 30 -3.17 -6.73 -16.98
N THR A 31 -2.66 -5.56 -17.39
CA THR A 31 -2.49 -4.43 -16.50
C THR A 31 -3.81 -4.23 -15.76
N PRO A 32 -3.83 -4.16 -14.42
CA PRO A 32 -5.06 -3.98 -13.69
C PRO A 32 -5.79 -2.75 -14.25
N LYS A 33 -7.03 -2.94 -14.68
CA LYS A 33 -7.85 -1.90 -15.35
C LYS A 33 -8.10 -0.69 -14.44
N TRP A 34 -7.88 -0.85 -13.13
CA TRP A 34 -7.96 0.22 -12.16
C TRP A 34 -6.60 0.94 -12.04
N LYS A 35 -6.61 2.24 -12.34
CA LYS A 35 -5.47 3.12 -12.14
C LYS A 35 -5.74 3.98 -10.90
N ALA A 36 -4.84 3.93 -9.93
CA ALA A 36 -4.99 4.74 -8.72
C ALA A 36 -5.07 6.24 -9.08
N PRO A 37 -6.08 6.98 -8.59
CA PRO A 37 -6.24 8.40 -8.91
C PRO A 37 -5.11 9.27 -8.34
N TYR A 38 -4.46 8.81 -7.27
CA TYR A 38 -3.32 9.45 -6.66
C TYR A 38 -2.06 8.59 -6.74
N ARG A 39 -0.92 9.26 -6.87
CA ARG A 39 0.40 8.67 -6.67
C ARG A 39 1.06 9.32 -5.47
N LEU A 40 1.55 8.49 -4.57
CA LEU A 40 2.38 8.94 -3.46
C LEU A 40 3.85 8.82 -3.83
N ALA A 41 4.66 9.71 -3.30
CA ALA A 41 6.10 9.65 -3.39
C ALA A 41 6.72 10.08 -2.06
N LEU A 42 7.87 9.50 -1.73
CA LEU A 42 8.73 10.06 -0.71
C LEU A 42 9.36 11.32 -1.28
N THR A 43 9.44 12.37 -0.48
CA THR A 43 10.08 13.62 -0.90
C THR A 43 11.43 13.79 -0.22
N ASP A 44 12.32 14.52 -0.88
CA ASP A 44 13.64 14.87 -0.32
C ASP A 44 13.55 15.93 0.80
N GLN A 45 12.33 16.29 1.20
CA GLN A 45 12.11 17.22 2.30
C GLN A 45 12.56 16.59 3.60
N THR A 46 13.68 17.08 4.12
CA THR A 46 14.19 16.68 5.42
C THR A 46 13.18 17.08 6.50
N ARG A 47 12.67 16.09 7.24
CA ARG A 47 11.84 16.32 8.41
C ARG A 47 12.72 16.30 9.66
N GLU A 48 12.44 17.21 10.58
CA GLU A 48 13.08 17.17 11.90
C GLU A 48 12.80 15.81 12.54
N THR A 49 13.85 15.19 13.08
CA THR A 49 13.72 13.90 13.76
C THR A 49 12.77 14.06 14.93
N SER A 50 11.69 13.27 14.93
CA SER A 50 10.74 13.28 16.02
C SER A 50 11.41 12.83 17.32
N LYS A 51 11.12 13.57 18.39
CA LYS A 51 11.52 13.21 19.77
C LYS A 51 10.82 11.94 20.27
N THR A 52 9.81 11.43 19.55
CA THR A 52 9.10 10.18 19.91
C THR A 52 9.81 8.91 19.45
N GLY A 53 10.94 9.02 18.77
CA GLY A 53 11.77 7.87 18.38
C GLY A 53 11.43 7.23 17.04
N VAL A 54 10.39 7.71 16.32
CA VAL A 54 10.12 7.37 14.91
C VAL A 54 9.84 8.64 14.12
N THR A 55 10.35 8.72 12.89
CA THR A 55 10.04 9.81 11.96
C THR A 55 9.62 9.20 10.64
N LEU A 56 8.35 9.39 10.25
CA LEU A 56 7.90 9.03 8.91
C LEU A 56 8.64 9.88 7.87
N PRO A 57 8.98 9.34 6.69
CA PRO A 57 9.49 10.16 5.61
C PRO A 57 8.44 11.22 5.20
N ALA A 58 8.90 12.32 4.60
CA ALA A 58 7.98 13.28 4.02
C ALA A 58 7.25 12.63 2.83
N ILE A 59 5.94 12.82 2.77
CA ILE A 59 5.07 12.20 1.76
C ILE A 59 4.47 13.29 0.89
N GLY A 60 4.76 13.21 -0.40
CA GLY A 60 4.13 13.98 -1.46
C GLY A 60 3.02 13.18 -2.12
N TYR A 61 2.05 13.89 -2.68
CA TYR A 61 0.99 13.32 -3.51
C TYR A 61 0.87 14.07 -4.83
N THR A 62 0.48 13.33 -5.87
CA THR A 62 0.11 13.89 -7.19
C THR A 62 -1.15 13.21 -7.69
N VAL A 63 -2.03 13.96 -8.34
CA VAL A 63 -3.29 13.48 -8.89
C VAL A 63 -3.16 13.26 -10.39
N ALA A 64 -3.64 12.10 -10.87
CA ALA A 64 -3.62 11.76 -12.28
C ALA A 64 -4.85 12.28 -13.06
N THR A 65 -5.89 12.72 -12.35
CA THR A 65 -7.20 13.14 -12.85
C THR A 65 -7.51 14.61 -12.57
N LYS A 66 -8.43 15.21 -13.33
CA LYS A 66 -8.94 16.58 -13.08
C LYS A 66 -9.94 16.65 -11.95
N ASP A 67 -10.55 15.52 -11.59
CA ASP A 67 -11.41 15.39 -10.42
C ASP A 67 -10.57 14.82 -9.28
N TRP A 68 -10.40 15.59 -8.21
CA TRP A 68 -9.63 15.20 -7.04
C TRP A 68 -10.45 15.35 -5.76
N GLU A 69 -10.18 14.46 -4.81
CA GLU A 69 -10.67 14.55 -3.44
C GLU A 69 -9.99 15.74 -2.77
N ARG A 70 -10.79 16.59 -2.10
CA ARG A 70 -10.25 17.72 -1.33
C ARG A 70 -9.72 17.31 0.03
N ARG A 71 -10.09 16.10 0.49
CA ARG A 71 -9.72 15.56 1.79
C ARG A 71 -9.42 14.08 1.69
N ALA A 72 -8.32 13.66 2.30
CA ALA A 72 -7.92 12.25 2.36
C ALA A 72 -7.33 11.92 3.73
N ALA A 73 -7.36 10.65 4.08
CA ALA A 73 -6.71 10.13 5.29
C ALA A 73 -5.48 9.32 4.89
N LEU A 74 -4.37 9.51 5.62
CA LEU A 74 -3.19 8.66 5.51
C LEU A 74 -3.43 7.36 6.28
N VAL A 75 -3.11 6.25 5.62
CA VAL A 75 -3.05 4.92 6.22
C VAL A 75 -1.60 4.45 6.21
N VAL A 76 -1.12 4.03 7.38
CA VAL A 76 0.20 3.42 7.55
C VAL A 76 -0.03 1.98 7.98
N ARG A 77 0.26 1.01 7.11
CA ARG A 77 0.42 -0.39 7.49
C ARG A 77 1.86 -0.63 7.90
N PHE A 78 2.09 -1.52 8.84
CA PHE A 78 3.45 -1.84 9.29
C PHE A 78 3.61 -3.33 9.58
N ASP A 79 4.85 -3.80 9.48
CA ASP A 79 5.19 -5.18 9.81
C ASP A 79 5.43 -5.32 11.31
N ALA A 80 4.52 -5.98 12.01
CA ALA A 80 4.63 -6.23 13.45
C ALA A 80 5.35 -7.55 13.79
N SER A 81 5.98 -8.24 12.84
CA SER A 81 6.69 -9.51 13.09
C SER A 81 7.81 -9.38 14.13
N GLY A 82 8.39 -8.19 14.29
CA GLY A 82 9.40 -7.88 15.31
C GLY A 82 8.84 -7.50 16.69
N ALA A 83 7.52 -7.56 16.91
CA ALA A 83 6.90 -7.20 18.18
C ALA A 83 7.14 -8.25 19.26
N MET A 84 7.64 -7.84 20.43
CA MET A 84 7.79 -8.72 21.59
C MET A 84 6.49 -8.87 22.38
N LYS A 85 5.55 -7.93 22.23
CA LYS A 85 4.22 -7.98 22.85
C LYS A 85 3.14 -7.88 21.77
N PRO A 86 2.41 -8.97 21.49
CA PRO A 86 1.26 -8.90 20.59
C PRO A 86 0.22 -7.98 21.22
N GLN A 87 -0.37 -7.10 20.40
CA GLN A 87 -1.43 -6.20 20.83
C GLN A 87 -2.70 -6.50 20.03
N PRO A 88 -3.89 -6.51 20.66
CA PRO A 88 -5.14 -6.54 19.93
C PRO A 88 -5.29 -5.25 19.10
N GLY A 89 -5.71 -5.41 17.85
CA GLY A 89 -5.78 -4.33 16.86
C GLY A 89 -4.80 -4.55 15.72
N GLY A 90 -5.24 -4.27 14.49
CA GLY A 90 -4.43 -4.55 13.30
C GLY A 90 -3.14 -3.75 13.22
N ASP A 91 -2.22 -4.19 12.37
CA ASP A 91 -0.91 -3.56 12.16
C ASP A 91 -1.03 -2.34 11.24
N ARG A 92 -1.90 -1.40 11.65
CA ARG A 92 -2.27 -0.24 10.87
C ARG A 92 -2.62 0.97 11.73
N LEU A 93 -2.18 2.13 11.28
CA LEU A 93 -2.59 3.44 11.76
C LEU A 93 -3.45 4.10 10.67
N ILE A 94 -4.64 4.58 11.02
CA ILE A 94 -5.48 5.39 10.15
C ILE A 94 -5.54 6.78 10.76
N MET A 95 -4.95 7.75 10.06
CA MET A 95 -4.96 9.14 10.48
C MET A 95 -6.32 9.80 10.19
N ALA A 96 -6.66 10.85 10.95
CA ALA A 96 -7.84 11.65 10.63
C ALA A 96 -7.74 12.24 9.21
N PRO A 97 -8.86 12.47 8.50
CA PRO A 97 -8.81 13.11 7.18
C PRO A 97 -8.30 14.55 7.25
N VAL A 98 -7.34 14.87 6.38
CA VAL A 98 -6.77 16.21 6.22
C VAL A 98 -7.08 16.77 4.84
N ASP A 99 -7.09 18.09 4.74
CA ASP A 99 -7.26 18.77 3.47
C ASP A 99 -6.01 18.58 2.59
N ILE A 100 -6.23 18.21 1.34
CA ILE A 100 -5.20 18.01 0.31
C ILE A 100 -5.50 18.95 -0.86
N PRO A 101 -4.96 20.18 -0.85
CA PRO A 101 -5.28 21.17 -1.87
C PRO A 101 -4.70 20.78 -3.24
N GLY A 102 -5.45 21.09 -4.29
CA GLY A 102 -5.01 21.00 -5.68
C GLY A 102 -4.68 19.58 -6.18
N SER A 103 -3.97 19.53 -7.30
CA SER A 103 -3.58 18.30 -7.98
C SER A 103 -2.24 17.72 -7.48
N GLY A 104 -1.63 18.31 -6.46
CA GLY A 104 -0.39 17.80 -5.87
C GLY A 104 0.16 18.70 -4.77
N GLY A 105 1.02 18.12 -3.94
CA GLY A 105 1.62 18.79 -2.80
C GLY A 105 2.20 17.81 -1.79
N ASN A 106 2.51 18.33 -0.60
CA ASN A 106 2.98 17.53 0.53
C ASN A 106 1.90 17.46 1.61
N PHE A 107 1.88 16.37 2.37
CA PHE A 107 1.09 16.34 3.59
C PHE A 107 1.57 17.44 4.57
N PRO A 108 0.65 18.11 5.29
CA PRO A 108 1.03 19.13 6.26
C PRO A 108 2.01 18.60 7.31
N SER A 109 3.01 19.40 7.68
CA SER A 109 4.06 19.01 8.64
C SER A 109 3.49 18.59 10.00
N GLU A 110 2.51 19.33 10.51
CA GLU A 110 1.83 19.04 11.78
C GLU A 110 1.05 17.72 11.72
N TYR A 111 0.45 17.42 10.57
CA TYR A 111 -0.26 16.17 10.34
C TYR A 111 0.70 14.98 10.40
N MET A 112 1.83 15.10 9.71
CA MET A 112 2.88 14.07 9.73
C MET A 112 3.51 13.93 11.13
N THR A 113 3.67 15.01 11.88
CA THR A 113 4.18 14.98 13.26
C THR A 113 3.20 14.28 14.20
N SER A 114 1.89 14.45 14.00
CA SER A 114 0.86 13.69 14.71
C SER A 114 0.92 12.20 14.36
N ALA A 115 1.15 11.86 13.08
CA ALA A 115 1.34 10.48 12.65
C ALA A 115 2.56 9.84 13.32
N ASP A 116 3.69 10.54 13.40
CA ASP A 116 4.89 10.06 14.09
C ASP A 116 4.62 9.74 15.58
N LYS A 117 3.87 10.61 16.27
CA LYS A 117 3.50 10.41 17.68
C LYS A 117 2.62 9.18 17.87
N GLN A 118 1.60 9.03 17.03
CA GLN A 118 0.67 7.90 17.11
C GLN A 118 1.36 6.57 16.76
N LEU A 119 2.18 6.57 15.71
CA LEU A 119 2.94 5.39 15.30
C LEU A 119 3.97 4.98 16.36
N ALA A 120 4.72 5.94 16.92
CA ALA A 120 5.64 5.67 18.02
C ALA A 120 4.93 5.02 19.21
N LYS A 121 3.73 5.51 19.56
CA LYS A 121 2.93 4.92 20.63
C LYS A 121 2.56 3.46 20.31
N MET A 122 2.09 3.18 19.09
CA MET A 122 1.76 1.81 18.68
C MET A 122 2.98 0.87 18.72
N PHE A 123 4.14 1.34 18.28
CA PHE A 123 5.38 0.55 18.33
C PHE A 123 5.87 0.33 19.76
N ALA A 124 5.81 1.35 20.62
CA ALA A 124 6.16 1.26 22.03
C ALA A 124 5.24 0.28 22.78
N ASP A 125 3.92 0.35 22.56
CA ASP A 125 2.93 -0.54 23.17
C ASP A 125 3.16 -2.02 22.79
N ARG A 126 3.82 -2.27 21.64
CA ARG A 126 4.21 -3.59 21.13
C ARG A 126 5.66 -4.00 21.45
N CYS A 127 6.39 -3.16 22.18
CA CYS A 127 7.82 -3.34 22.45
C CYS A 127 8.66 -3.58 21.20
N MET A 128 8.36 -2.89 20.09
CA MET A 128 9.14 -2.96 18.86
C MET A 128 10.42 -2.12 18.99
N ASN A 129 11.45 -2.43 18.19
CA ASN A 129 12.68 -1.65 18.09
C ASN A 129 13.36 -1.90 16.74
N GLY A 130 14.21 -0.96 16.30
CA GLY A 130 14.98 -1.08 15.05
C GLY A 130 14.19 -0.67 13.81
N THR A 131 14.57 -1.20 12.67
CA THR A 131 13.95 -0.88 11.37
C THR A 131 12.62 -1.62 11.22
N VAL A 132 11.56 -0.87 10.96
CA VAL A 132 10.20 -1.38 10.73
C VAL A 132 9.80 -1.07 9.29
N LYS A 133 9.36 -2.10 8.56
CA LYS A 133 8.79 -1.94 7.22
C LYS A 133 7.39 -1.40 7.32
N ILE A 134 7.09 -0.39 6.52
CA ILE A 134 5.77 0.23 6.45
C ILE A 134 5.29 0.33 5.01
N ASN A 135 3.98 0.37 4.84
CA ASN A 135 3.32 0.67 3.58
C ASN A 135 2.36 1.83 3.80
N LEU A 136 2.47 2.85 2.97
CA LEU A 136 1.74 4.09 3.07
C LEU A 136 0.72 4.17 1.95
N ALA A 137 -0.51 4.53 2.25
CA ALA A 137 -1.51 4.83 1.23
C ALA A 137 -2.44 5.94 1.70
N ILE A 138 -3.17 6.52 0.76
CA ILE A 138 -4.24 7.46 1.10
C ILE A 138 -5.59 6.89 0.72
N VAL A 139 -6.59 7.19 1.53
CA VAL A 139 -7.96 6.72 1.38
C VAL A 139 -8.94 7.88 1.45
N ARG A 140 -10.16 7.65 0.96
CA ARG A 140 -11.25 8.63 1.03
C ARG A 140 -11.50 9.08 2.48
N SER A 141 -11.83 10.36 2.63
CA SER A 141 -12.11 10.99 3.93
C SER A 141 -13.27 10.36 4.71
N SER A 142 -14.15 9.61 4.06
CA SER A 142 -15.25 8.87 4.71
C SER A 142 -14.80 7.58 5.42
N ILE A 143 -13.50 7.26 5.46
CA ILE A 143 -12.95 6.11 6.18
C ILE A 143 -13.27 6.18 7.68
N ARG A 144 -13.63 5.05 8.28
CA ARG A 144 -13.77 4.97 9.74
C ARG A 144 -12.39 4.91 10.43
N PRO A 145 -12.21 5.50 11.62
CA PRO A 145 -10.92 5.47 12.33
C PRO A 145 -10.36 4.07 12.59
N ASN A 146 -11.24 3.08 12.77
CA ASN A 146 -10.87 1.68 13.03
C ASN A 146 -11.21 0.75 11.86
N ALA A 147 -11.32 1.29 10.64
CA ALA A 147 -11.68 0.52 9.45
C ALA A 147 -10.77 -0.70 9.25
N GLU A 148 -11.35 -1.80 8.81
CA GLU A 148 -10.63 -3.03 8.46
C GLU A 148 -10.13 -3.00 7.01
N ASP A 149 -9.33 -4.00 6.64
CA ASP A 149 -8.67 -4.04 5.34
C ASP A 149 -9.64 -3.99 4.16
N ALA A 150 -10.81 -4.63 4.28
CA ALA A 150 -11.84 -4.57 3.26
C ALA A 150 -12.32 -3.12 3.00
N GLU A 151 -12.56 -2.36 4.07
CA GLU A 151 -13.01 -0.98 3.94
C GLU A 151 -11.87 -0.07 3.44
N ILE A 152 -10.64 -0.26 3.94
CA ILE A 152 -9.45 0.47 3.46
C ILE A 152 -9.28 0.27 1.96
N ASN A 153 -9.31 -0.98 1.50
CA ASN A 153 -9.15 -1.32 0.08
C ASN A 153 -10.29 -0.74 -0.76
N SER A 154 -11.54 -0.76 -0.26
CA SER A 154 -12.69 -0.16 -0.97
C SER A 154 -12.62 1.37 -1.11
N LYS A 155 -11.86 2.04 -0.23
CA LYS A 155 -11.71 3.50 -0.18
C LYS A 155 -10.33 3.97 -0.64
N LEU A 156 -9.52 3.07 -1.20
CA LEU A 156 -8.15 3.35 -1.59
C LEU A 156 -8.10 4.37 -2.73
N LEU A 157 -7.28 5.41 -2.56
CA LEU A 157 -7.08 6.48 -3.54
C LEU A 157 -5.68 6.43 -4.18
N SER A 158 -4.71 5.80 -3.53
CA SER A 158 -3.36 5.62 -4.06
C SER A 158 -2.94 4.16 -4.07
N ASP A 159 -1.94 3.83 -4.87
CA ASP A 159 -1.18 2.60 -4.63
C ASP A 159 -0.47 2.68 -3.27
N TRP A 160 -0.09 1.51 -2.75
CA TRP A 160 0.72 1.42 -1.54
C TRP A 160 2.17 1.80 -1.86
N LEU A 161 2.70 2.75 -1.09
CA LEU A 161 4.08 3.20 -1.14
C LEU A 161 4.87 2.51 -0.01
N PRO A 162 5.77 1.56 -0.34
CA PRO A 162 6.62 0.94 0.66
C PRO A 162 7.66 1.93 1.17
N ALA A 163 7.95 1.87 2.46
CA ALA A 163 9.03 2.61 3.10
C ALA A 163 9.56 1.86 4.32
N GLU A 164 10.66 2.35 4.87
CA GLU A 164 11.23 1.85 6.12
C GLU A 164 11.38 3.01 7.10
N VAL A 165 11.12 2.73 8.37
CA VAL A 165 11.34 3.69 9.45
C VAL A 165 12.16 3.04 10.55
N VAL A 166 13.09 3.80 11.11
CA VAL A 166 13.83 3.37 12.30
C VAL A 166 13.05 3.83 13.52
N PHE A 167 12.69 2.88 14.38
CA PHE A 167 12.13 3.15 15.69
C PHE A 167 13.16 2.87 16.77
N LYS A 168 13.40 3.87 17.62
CA LYS A 168 14.16 3.73 18.85
C LYS A 168 13.19 3.77 20.02
N ASN A 169 12.98 2.63 20.66
CA ASN A 169 12.06 2.54 21.78
C ASN A 169 12.61 3.36 22.98
N PRO A 170 11.88 4.37 23.48
CA PRO A 170 12.32 5.16 24.64
C PRO A 170 12.24 4.38 25.96
N HIS A 171 11.59 3.21 25.98
CA HIS A 171 11.46 2.36 27.16
C HIS A 171 12.35 1.11 27.04
N PRO A 172 13.57 1.10 27.63
CA PRO A 172 14.51 -0.02 27.53
C PRO A 172 14.13 -1.26 28.35
N LYS A 173 12.96 -1.23 29.02
CA LYS A 173 12.40 -2.34 29.81
C LYS A 173 11.21 -3.02 29.13
N CYS A 174 10.83 -2.53 27.94
CA CYS A 174 10.49 -3.43 26.87
C CYS A 174 11.80 -4.12 26.45
#